data_AF-A0A6I2RBH2-F1
#
_entry.id   AF-A0A6I2RBH2-F1
#
_cell.length_a   1.000
_cell.length_b   1.000
_cell.length_c   1.000
_cell.angle_alpha   90.00
_cell.angle_beta   90.00
_cell.angle_gamma   90.00
#
_symmetry.space_group_name_H-M   'P 1'
#
loop_
_entity.id
_entity.type
_entity.pdbx_description
1 polymer ?
#
loop_
_entity_poly.entity_id
_entity_poly.type
_entity_poly.pdbx_seq_one_letter_code
_entity_poly.pdbx_strand_id
1 'polypeptide(L)'
;MKIFVLTRKMDDFESTAVATPHLSLEAAQAAMAEDFKDILEVFGLSPDDEQEEEKQWGIEEKSAHIRYDICSRYADWSIQEHDLPVQMAIRVREGMVQEAIANADIYVEVFDLDTQDLAEDGKTFEADRLDADYQKLGKEPGWRAVY
;
A
#
# COMPACT_ATOMS: atom_id res chain seq x y z
N MET A 1 3.64 -1.04 12.34
CA MET A 1 3.32 -1.26 10.91
C MET A 1 4.08 -0.23 10.09
N LYS A 2 4.66 -0.62 8.96
CA LYS A 2 5.31 0.33 8.04
C LYS A 2 4.34 0.76 6.95
N ILE A 3 4.38 2.04 6.58
CA ILE A 3 3.73 2.59 5.39
C ILE A 3 4.75 3.33 4.55
N PHE A 4 4.49 3.42 3.26
CA PHE A 4 5.31 4.11 2.28
C PHE A 4 4.47 5.20 1.64
N VAL A 5 4.86 6.46 1.78
CA VAL A 5 4.15 7.61 1.21
C VAL A 5 4.88 8.04 -0.04
N LEU A 6 4.25 7.82 -1.20
CA LEU A 6 4.70 8.36 -2.48
C LEU A 6 4.19 9.79 -2.58
N THR A 7 5.12 10.75 -2.67
CA THR A 7 4.79 12.14 -2.94
C THR A 7 5.26 12.51 -4.34
N ARG A 8 4.38 13.05 -5.17
CA ARG A 8 4.76 13.76 -6.40
C ARG A 8 4.58 15.25 -6.20
N LYS A 9 5.58 16.03 -6.61
CA LYS A 9 5.48 17.47 -6.83
C LYS A 9 5.67 17.72 -8.31
N MET A 10 4.86 18.57 -8.90
CA MET A 10 4.95 18.89 -10.32
C MET A 10 4.68 20.37 -10.51
N ASP A 11 5.46 21.01 -11.38
CA ASP A 11 5.18 22.33 -11.89
C ASP A 11 5.13 22.25 -13.41
N ASP A 12 3.96 22.56 -13.95
CA ASP A 12 3.62 22.51 -15.37
C ASP A 12 2.66 23.66 -15.67
N PHE A 13 3.16 24.89 -15.50
CA PHE A 13 2.36 26.13 -15.48
C PHE A 13 1.39 26.26 -14.30
N GLU A 14 1.11 25.15 -13.60
CA GLU A 14 0.46 25.09 -12.29
C GLU A 14 1.26 24.17 -11.36
N SER A 15 1.54 24.66 -10.15
CA SER A 15 2.23 23.86 -9.12
C SER A 15 1.23 22.93 -8.41
N THR A 16 1.50 21.63 -8.42
CA THR A 16 0.69 20.60 -7.78
C THR A 16 1.52 19.68 -6.90
N ALA A 17 0.90 19.12 -5.87
CA ALA A 17 1.49 18.09 -5.04
C ALA A 17 0.44 17.03 -4.67
N VAL A 18 0.78 15.77 -4.83
CA VAL A 18 -0.08 14.62 -4.51
C VAL A 18 0.71 13.68 -3.60
N ALA A 19 0.07 13.20 -2.54
CA ALA A 19 0.65 12.22 -1.63
C ALA A 19 -0.27 11.00 -1.54
N THR A 20 0.28 9.82 -1.85
CA THR A 20 -0.45 8.55 -1.90
C THR A 20 0.21 7.54 -0.97
N PRO A 21 -0.52 6.99 0.02
CA PRO A 21 0.02 5.98 0.91
C PRO A 21 -0.03 4.57 0.30
N HIS A 22 0.98 3.76 0.59
CA HIS A 22 1.11 2.36 0.18
C HIS A 22 1.55 1.49 1.37
N LEU A 23 1.13 0.22 1.37
CA LEU A 23 1.45 -0.74 2.45
C LEU A 23 2.78 -1.48 2.23
N SER A 24 3.37 -1.38 1.05
CA SER A 24 4.69 -1.95 0.72
C SER A 24 5.50 -1.03 -0.18
N LEU A 25 6.83 -1.21 -0.16
CA LEU A 25 7.75 -0.43 -0.98
C LEU A 25 7.53 -0.74 -2.47
N GLU A 26 7.33 -2.01 -2.80
CA GLU A 26 7.14 -2.49 -4.17
C GLU A 26 5.88 -1.89 -4.79
N ALA A 27 4.80 -1.75 -4.01
CA ALA A 27 3.57 -1.11 -4.47
C ALA A 27 3.77 0.39 -4.72
N ALA A 28 4.52 1.08 -3.85
CA ALA A 28 4.86 2.49 -4.05
C ALA A 28 5.77 2.71 -5.27
N GLN A 29 6.76 1.83 -5.49
CA GLN A 29 7.66 1.86 -6.64
C GLN A 29 6.93 1.59 -7.96
N ALA A 30 6.02 0.60 -7.97
CA ALA A 30 5.20 0.30 -9.14
C ALA A 30 4.31 1.49 -9.52
N ALA A 31 3.64 2.09 -8.53
CA ALA A 31 2.81 3.29 -8.74
C ALA A 31 3.65 4.50 -9.21
N MET A 32 4.84 4.70 -8.64
CA MET A 32 5.77 5.75 -9.09
C MET A 32 6.21 5.54 -10.54
N ALA A 33 6.55 4.31 -10.92
CA ALA A 33 7.00 3.99 -12.27
C ALA A 33 5.89 4.10 -13.33
N GLU A 34 4.63 3.83 -12.96
CA GLU A 34 3.46 4.06 -13.81
C GLU A 34 3.20 5.55 -13.99
N ASP A 35 3.04 6.30 -12.89
CA ASP A 35 2.77 7.74 -12.93
C ASP A 35 3.91 8.53 -13.60
N PHE A 36 5.16 8.10 -13.42
CA PHE A 36 6.31 8.69 -14.11
C PHE A 36 6.20 8.59 -15.64
N LYS A 37 5.73 7.45 -16.17
CA LYS A 37 5.54 7.27 -17.62
C LYS A 37 4.43 8.18 -18.13
N ASP A 38 3.33 8.26 -17.40
CA ASP A 38 2.22 9.14 -17.74
C ASP A 38 2.67 10.61 -17.78
N ILE A 39 3.49 11.05 -16.82
CA ILE A 39 4.00 12.43 -16.80
C ILE A 39 5.07 12.69 -17.84
N LEU A 40 5.91 11.71 -18.19
CA LEU A 40 6.81 11.84 -19.35
C LEU A 40 6.02 12.17 -20.63
N GLU A 41 4.91 11.47 -20.87
CA GLU A 41 4.03 11.73 -22.01
C GLU A 41 3.39 13.12 -21.97
N VAL A 42 2.96 13.58 -20.78
CA VAL A 42 2.44 14.96 -20.58
C VAL A 42 3.50 16.02 -20.92
N PHE A 43 4.77 15.73 -20.66
CA PHE A 43 5.89 16.61 -20.98
C PHE A 43 6.30 16.50 -22.46
N GLY A 44 5.70 15.57 -23.22
CA GLY A 44 6.03 15.30 -24.61
C GLY A 44 7.39 14.62 -24.80
N LEU A 45 7.81 13.84 -23.80
CA LEU A 45 9.09 13.14 -23.75
C LEU A 45 8.89 11.63 -23.93
N SER A 46 9.88 10.98 -24.54
CA SER A 46 10.02 9.53 -24.62
C SER A 46 11.16 9.04 -23.72
N PRO A 47 11.07 7.85 -23.11
CA PRO A 47 12.19 7.25 -22.38
C PRO A 47 13.47 7.08 -23.20
N ASP A 48 13.32 6.93 -24.52
CA ASP A 48 14.41 6.71 -25.48
C ASP A 48 14.99 8.01 -26.05
N ASP A 49 14.43 9.18 -25.69
CA ASP A 49 14.94 10.46 -26.13
C ASP A 49 16.36 10.70 -25.56
N GLU A 50 17.19 11.43 -26.31
CA GLU A 50 18.51 11.82 -25.83
C GLU A 50 18.37 12.78 -24.64
N GLN A 51 19.03 12.45 -23.52
CA GLN A 51 19.07 13.34 -22.36
C GLN A 51 20.11 14.45 -22.58
N GLU A 52 19.67 15.68 -22.37
CA GLU A 52 20.47 16.90 -22.51
C GLU A 52 20.55 17.62 -21.16
N GLU A 53 21.39 18.66 -21.04
CA GLU A 53 21.51 19.43 -19.79
C GLU A 53 20.16 20.03 -19.33
N GLU A 54 19.32 20.41 -20.29
CA GLU A 54 18.01 21.04 -20.05
C GLU A 54 16.84 20.04 -19.98
N LYS A 55 17.11 18.75 -20.26
CA LYS A 55 16.10 17.69 -20.38
C LYS A 55 16.64 16.39 -19.80
N GLN A 56 16.30 16.15 -18.54
CA GLN A 56 16.80 15.00 -17.78
C GLN A 56 15.65 14.29 -17.09
N TRP A 57 15.68 12.97 -17.11
CA TRP A 57 14.72 12.17 -16.37
C TRP A 57 15.32 10.85 -15.92
N GLY A 58 14.83 10.34 -14.81
CA GLY A 58 15.31 9.09 -14.26
C GLY A 58 14.45 8.58 -13.12
N ILE A 59 14.45 7.26 -12.96
CA ILE A 59 13.87 6.55 -11.82
C ILE A 59 15.02 5.94 -11.02
N GLU A 60 14.97 6.17 -9.72
CA GLU A 60 15.81 5.54 -8.70
C GLU A 60 14.91 4.70 -7.77
N GLU A 61 15.50 4.06 -6.75
CA GLU A 61 14.78 3.15 -5.86
C GLU A 61 13.63 3.81 -5.09
N LYS A 62 13.81 5.05 -4.62
CA LYS A 62 12.83 5.78 -3.80
C LYS A 62 12.55 7.20 -4.30
N SER A 63 13.00 7.49 -5.52
CA SER A 63 12.95 8.82 -6.12
C SER A 63 12.77 8.68 -7.61
N ALA A 64 12.14 9.65 -8.22
CA ALA A 64 12.19 9.85 -9.66
C ALA A 64 12.17 11.35 -9.94
N HIS A 65 12.67 11.76 -11.09
CA HIS A 65 12.64 13.16 -11.49
C HIS A 65 12.47 13.31 -12.99
N ILE A 66 11.82 14.39 -13.39
CA ILE A 66 11.77 14.92 -14.75
C ILE A 66 12.10 16.41 -14.62
N ARG A 67 13.10 16.87 -15.36
CA ARG A 67 13.43 18.27 -15.53
C ARG A 67 13.36 18.59 -17.00
N TYR A 68 12.59 19.61 -17.35
CA TYR A 68 12.40 20.04 -18.72
C TYR A 68 12.42 21.55 -18.77
N ASP A 69 13.37 22.09 -19.55
CA ASP A 69 13.64 23.52 -19.69
C ASP A 69 14.27 24.13 -18.42
N ILE A 70 15.24 25.02 -18.62
CA ILE A 70 15.90 25.83 -17.57
C ILE A 70 14.87 26.74 -16.86
N CYS A 71 13.69 26.91 -17.47
CA CYS A 71 12.66 27.87 -17.06
C CYS A 71 11.31 27.26 -16.60
N SER A 72 11.31 26.27 -15.70
CA SER A 72 10.24 26.02 -14.68
C SER A 72 9.32 24.80 -14.83
N ARG A 73 9.55 23.83 -15.73
CA ARG A 73 8.76 22.58 -15.73
C ARG A 73 9.52 21.43 -15.09
N TYR A 74 8.94 20.85 -14.05
CA TYR A 74 9.55 19.70 -13.38
C TYR A 74 8.50 18.79 -12.78
N ALA A 75 8.90 17.55 -12.54
CA ALA A 75 8.19 16.65 -11.66
C ALA A 75 9.20 15.87 -10.82
N ASP A 76 8.98 15.83 -9.51
CA ASP A 76 9.81 15.09 -8.55
C ASP A 76 8.93 14.12 -7.77
N TRP A 77 9.37 12.88 -7.68
CA TRP A 77 8.76 11.85 -6.85
C TRP A 77 9.70 11.48 -5.71
N SER A 78 9.12 11.22 -4.54
CA SER A 78 9.84 10.68 -3.40
C SER A 78 8.98 9.69 -2.62
N ILE A 79 9.54 8.56 -2.26
CA ILE A 79 8.93 7.55 -1.38
C ILE A 79 9.53 7.68 0.01
N GLN A 80 8.69 8.07 0.97
CA GLN A 80 9.08 8.15 2.39
C GLN A 80 8.53 6.96 3.17
N GLU A 81 9.37 6.33 3.97
CA GLU A 81 8.99 5.22 4.84
C GLU A 81 8.65 5.76 6.23
N HIS A 82 7.49 5.35 6.76
CA HIS A 82 7.05 5.73 8.09
C HIS A 82 6.63 4.50 8.90
N ASP A 83 7.10 4.44 10.14
CA ASP A 83 6.60 3.49 11.13
C ASP A 83 5.37 4.07 11.82
N LEU A 84 4.22 3.44 11.61
CA LEU A 84 3.01 3.67 12.39
C LEU A 84 2.97 2.66 13.55
N PRO A 85 2.92 3.11 14.81
CA PRO A 85 2.86 2.24 15.97
C PRO A 85 1.44 1.68 16.16
N VAL A 86 0.93 0.97 15.16
CA VAL A 86 -0.38 0.32 15.19
C VAL A 86 -0.36 -0.83 16.20
N GLN A 87 -1.25 -0.78 17.17
CA GLN A 87 -1.43 -1.75 18.24
C GLN A 87 -2.91 -2.11 18.33
N MET A 88 -3.17 -3.39 18.51
CA MET A 88 -4.50 -3.94 18.76
C MET A 88 -4.43 -4.86 19.97
N ALA A 89 -5.44 -4.79 20.83
CA ALA A 89 -5.63 -5.71 21.94
C ALA A 89 -6.99 -6.39 21.79
N ILE A 90 -7.00 -7.71 21.93
CA ILE A 90 -8.19 -8.54 21.84
C ILE A 90 -8.44 -9.15 23.21
N ARG A 91 -9.62 -8.90 23.79
CA ARG A 91 -10.06 -9.54 25.02
C ARG A 91 -10.76 -10.84 24.67
N VAL A 92 -10.18 -11.96 25.08
CA VAL A 92 -10.78 -13.30 24.95
C VAL A 92 -11.18 -13.83 26.32
N ARG A 93 -12.36 -14.40 26.42
CA ARG A 93 -12.83 -15.09 27.63
C ARG A 93 -13.67 -16.29 27.23
N GLU A 94 -13.40 -17.43 27.86
CA GLU A 94 -14.16 -18.67 27.64
C GLU A 94 -14.19 -19.08 26.15
N GLY A 95 -13.06 -18.92 25.44
CA GLY A 95 -12.93 -19.21 24.01
C GLY A 95 -13.40 -18.07 23.07
N MET A 96 -14.21 -17.13 23.57
CA MET A 96 -14.86 -16.13 22.73
C MET A 96 -14.16 -14.77 22.75
N VAL A 97 -14.04 -14.13 21.59
CA VAL A 97 -13.63 -12.72 21.46
C VAL A 97 -14.75 -11.84 22.00
N GLN A 98 -14.46 -11.09 23.07
CA GLN A 98 -15.41 -10.20 23.74
C GLN A 98 -15.32 -8.75 23.28
N GLU A 99 -14.11 -8.32 22.94
CA GLU A 99 -13.81 -6.93 22.60
C GLU A 99 -12.47 -6.86 21.86
N ALA A 100 -12.39 -5.99 20.87
CA ALA A 100 -11.15 -5.59 20.24
C ALA A 100 -11.01 -4.07 20.37
N ILE A 101 -9.85 -3.62 20.82
CA ILE A 101 -9.50 -2.20 20.86
C ILE A 101 -8.23 -1.99 20.05
N ALA A 102 -8.14 -0.87 19.34
CA ALA A 102 -6.98 -0.50 18.56
C ALA A 102 -6.68 0.99 18.72
N ASN A 103 -5.42 1.37 18.55
CA ASN A 103 -5.00 2.78 18.51
C ASN A 103 -5.00 3.37 17.09
N ALA A 104 -5.60 2.66 16.15
CA ALA A 104 -5.80 3.04 14.76
C ALA A 104 -7.15 2.49 14.28
N ASP A 105 -7.68 3.03 13.19
CA ASP A 105 -8.88 2.51 12.55
C ASP A 105 -8.53 1.21 11.81
N ILE A 106 -8.85 0.07 12.44
CA ILE A 106 -8.56 -1.27 11.94
C ILE A 106 -9.87 -2.04 11.82
N TYR A 107 -10.06 -2.69 10.67
CA TYR A 107 -11.12 -3.67 10.50
C TYR A 107 -10.67 -5.03 11.05
N VAL A 108 -11.50 -5.64 11.90
CA VAL A 108 -11.19 -6.92 12.56
C VAL A 108 -12.26 -7.94 12.16
N GLU A 109 -11.81 -9.07 11.64
CA GLU A 109 -12.64 -10.23 11.34
C GLU A 109 -12.20 -11.40 12.21
N VAL A 110 -13.16 -12.08 12.83
CA VAL A 110 -12.91 -13.18 13.77
C VAL A 110 -13.48 -14.46 13.18
N PHE A 111 -12.60 -15.44 12.97
CA PHE A 111 -12.96 -16.78 12.51
C PHE A 111 -12.94 -17.71 13.72
N ASP A 112 -14.10 -18.01 14.28
CA ASP A 112 -14.23 -19.02 15.33
C ASP A 112 -14.17 -20.41 14.70
N LEU A 113 -13.07 -21.12 14.94
CA LEU A 113 -12.84 -22.46 14.39
C LEU A 113 -13.23 -23.56 15.40
N ASP A 114 -13.70 -23.19 16.60
CA ASP A 114 -14.14 -24.17 17.58
C ASP A 114 -15.47 -24.81 17.15
N THR A 115 -15.49 -26.14 17.11
CA THR A 115 -16.66 -26.93 16.67
C THR A 115 -17.62 -27.27 17.83
N GLN A 116 -17.34 -26.77 19.03
CA GLN A 116 -18.03 -27.19 20.25
C GLN A 116 -19.49 -26.71 20.30
N ASP A 117 -19.78 -25.57 19.67
CA ASP A 117 -21.10 -24.92 19.67
C ASP A 117 -22.01 -25.31 18.49
N LEU A 118 -21.51 -26.11 17.54
CA LEU A 118 -22.25 -26.52 16.33
C LEU A 118 -23.03 -27.84 16.55
N ALA A 119 -24.11 -28.08 15.80
CA ALA A 119 -24.83 -29.38 15.83
C ALA A 119 -24.00 -30.47 15.12
N GLU A 120 -24.02 -31.73 15.59
CA GLU A 120 -23.12 -32.82 15.12
C GLU A 120 -22.97 -32.93 13.60
N ASP A 121 -24.06 -32.81 12.83
CA ASP A 121 -24.04 -32.93 11.37
C ASP A 121 -23.48 -31.68 10.64
N GLY A 122 -23.33 -30.54 11.34
CA GLY A 122 -22.79 -29.28 10.81
C GLY A 122 -21.43 -28.86 11.37
N LYS A 123 -20.96 -29.55 12.43
CA LYS A 123 -19.72 -29.23 13.18
C LYS A 123 -18.49 -29.08 12.28
N THR A 124 -18.25 -30.05 11.41
CA THR A 124 -17.05 -30.08 10.58
C THR A 124 -17.19 -29.16 9.37
N PHE A 125 -18.35 -29.14 8.73
CA PHE A 125 -18.55 -28.37 7.50
C PHE A 125 -18.38 -26.86 7.69
N GLU A 126 -18.88 -26.29 8.79
CA GLU A 126 -18.80 -24.85 9.02
C GLU A 126 -17.41 -24.40 9.49
N ALA A 127 -16.76 -25.15 10.37
CA ALA A 127 -15.37 -24.87 10.77
C ALA A 127 -14.39 -25.02 9.59
N ASP A 128 -14.54 -26.06 8.76
CA ASP A 128 -13.73 -26.24 7.56
C ASP A 128 -13.94 -25.08 6.56
N ARG A 129 -15.17 -24.56 6.44
CA ARG A 129 -15.46 -23.40 5.60
C ARG A 129 -14.78 -22.14 6.14
N LEU A 130 -14.88 -21.87 7.44
CA LEU A 130 -14.27 -20.69 8.07
C LEU A 130 -12.74 -20.73 8.00
N ASP A 131 -12.13 -21.90 8.19
CA ASP A 131 -10.68 -22.06 7.97
C ASP A 131 -10.31 -21.81 6.51
N ALA A 132 -11.08 -22.34 5.55
CA ALA A 132 -10.84 -22.06 4.14
C ALA A 132 -10.92 -20.57 3.79
N ASP A 133 -11.88 -19.83 4.36
CA ASP A 133 -12.01 -18.39 4.19
C ASP A 133 -10.82 -17.63 4.82
N TYR A 134 -10.39 -18.01 6.04
CA TYR A 134 -9.18 -17.47 6.67
C TYR A 134 -7.92 -17.69 5.83
N GLN A 135 -7.73 -18.91 5.31
CA GLN A 135 -6.59 -19.26 4.45
C GLN A 135 -6.61 -18.52 3.12
N LYS A 136 -7.81 -18.22 2.59
CA LYS A 136 -7.96 -17.40 1.38
C LYS A 136 -7.53 -15.96 1.66
N LEU A 137 -7.99 -15.38 2.76
CA LEU A 137 -7.66 -14.03 3.17
C LEU A 137 -6.14 -13.84 3.36
N GLY A 138 -5.48 -14.81 3.99
CA GLY A 138 -4.02 -14.80 4.17
C GLY A 138 -3.20 -14.85 2.86
N LYS A 139 -3.82 -15.14 1.71
CA LYS A 139 -3.19 -15.11 0.38
C LYS A 139 -3.44 -13.81 -0.37
N GLU A 140 -4.34 -12.96 0.11
CA GLU A 140 -4.63 -11.68 -0.53
C GLU A 140 -3.50 -10.66 -0.28
N PRO A 141 -3.19 -9.79 -1.25
CA PRO A 141 -2.19 -8.73 -1.07
C PRO A 141 -2.51 -7.84 0.14
N GLY A 142 -1.50 -7.57 0.96
CA GLY A 142 -1.64 -6.72 2.16
C GLY A 142 -1.98 -7.49 3.44
N TRP A 143 -2.40 -8.76 3.34
CA TRP A 143 -2.56 -9.65 4.49
C TRP A 143 -1.25 -10.37 4.81
N ARG A 144 -0.97 -10.51 6.11
CA ARG A 144 0.18 -11.29 6.59
C ARG A 144 -0.04 -11.75 8.02
N ALA A 145 0.54 -12.89 8.37
CA ALA A 145 0.65 -13.30 9.76
C ALA A 145 1.54 -12.30 10.52
N VAL A 146 1.07 -11.89 11.70
CA VAL A 146 1.81 -11.01 12.61
C VAL A 146 2.14 -11.84 13.86
N TYR A 147 3.42 -12.03 14.14
CA TYR A 147 3.93 -12.80 15.27
C TYR A 147 5.00 -12.02 16.02
#